data_AF-A0A164MM63-F1
#
_entry.id   AF-A0A164MM63-F1
#
_cell.length_a   1.000
_cell.length_b   1.000
_cell.length_c   1.000
_cell.angle_alpha   90.00
_cell.angle_beta   90.00
_cell.angle_gamma   90.00
#
_symmetry.space_group_name_H-M   'P 1'
#
loop_
_entity.id
_entity.type
_entity.pdbx_description
1 polymer ?
#
loop_
_entity_poly.entity_id
_entity_poly.type
_entity_poly.pdbx_seq_one_letter_code
_entity_poly.pdbx_strand_id
1 'polypeptide(L)' 'MIDYRIISRENYSNKIGELVTMLEHTRDVTLSEISNLNQSDLDFLPNGSSNTIGTLLSHIAAMEFVHQVISFEKEI' A
#
# COMPACT_ATOMS: atom_id res chain seq x y z
N MET A 1 -9.07 -10.97 -11.43
CA MET A 1 -9.10 -11.73 -10.15
C MET A 1 -7.75 -11.53 -9.50
N ILE A 2 -7.71 -11.15 -8.23
CA ILE A 2 -6.45 -10.93 -7.50
C ILE A 2 -5.77 -12.29 -7.28
N ASP A 3 -4.47 -12.38 -7.54
CA ASP A 3 -3.67 -13.56 -7.22
C ASP A 3 -3.23 -13.51 -5.75
N TYR A 4 -3.53 -14.56 -4.98
CA TYR A 4 -3.21 -14.67 -3.56
C TYR A 4 -1.96 -15.51 -3.29
N ARG A 5 -1.29 -16.01 -4.34
CA ARG A 5 -0.08 -16.82 -4.18
C ARG A 5 1.12 -15.92 -3.95
N ILE A 6 1.89 -16.21 -2.91
CA ILE A 6 3.18 -15.56 -2.65
C ILE A 6 4.26 -16.42 -3.34
N ILE A 7 4.71 -15.95 -4.51
CA ILE A 7 5.75 -16.60 -5.30
C ILE A 7 6.86 -15.57 -5.51
N SER A 8 8.12 -15.97 -5.35
CA SER A 8 9.24 -15.05 -5.57
C SER A 8 9.22 -14.45 -6.98
N ARG A 9 9.21 -13.12 -7.07
CA ARG A 9 9.33 -12.41 -8.34
C ARG A 9 10.70 -12.62 -9.00
N GLU A 10 10.70 -12.70 -10.33
CA GLU A 10 11.92 -12.85 -11.13
C GLU A 10 12.87 -11.66 -10.94
N ASN A 11 14.18 -11.90 -11.08
CA ASN A 11 15.25 -10.91 -10.92
C ASN A 11 15.45 -10.34 -9.49
N TYR A 12 14.81 -10.93 -8.48
CA TYR A 12 15.07 -10.66 -7.07
C TYR A 12 15.69 -11.87 -6.37
N SER A 13 16.40 -11.65 -5.26
CA SER A 13 16.73 -12.76 -4.35
C SER A 13 15.43 -13.34 -3.78
N ASN A 14 15.42 -14.64 -3.46
CA ASN A 14 14.18 -15.37 -3.15
C ASN A 14 13.27 -14.64 -2.13
N LYS A 15 13.81 -14.19 -0.99
CA LYS A 15 13.02 -13.50 0.04
C LYS A 15 12.61 -12.07 -0.35
N ILE A 16 13.44 -11.38 -1.13
CA ILE A 16 13.06 -10.06 -1.66
C ILE A 16 11.96 -10.20 -2.72
N GLY A 17 12.04 -11.22 -3.58
CA GLY A 17 11.01 -11.50 -4.56
C GLY A 17 9.67 -11.84 -3.92
N GLU A 18 9.67 -12.65 -2.85
CA GLU A 18 8.45 -12.91 -2.05
C GLU A 18 7.89 -11.60 -1.44
N LEU A 19 8.76 -10.73 -0.91
CA LEU A 19 8.34 -9.43 -0.37
C LEU A 19 7.72 -8.53 -1.43
N VAL A 20 8.31 -8.44 -2.62
CA VAL A 20 7.75 -7.65 -3.73
C VAL A 20 6.35 -8.15 -4.09
N THR A 21 6.16 -9.46 -4.19
CA THR A 21 4.83 -10.04 -4.46
C THR A 21 3.82 -9.74 -3.36
N MET A 22 4.23 -9.77 -2.09
CA MET A 22 3.35 -9.36 -0.98
C MET A 22 2.95 -7.88 -1.09
N LEU A 23 3.89 -6.98 -1.40
CA LEU A 23 3.60 -5.54 -1.56
C LEU A 23 2.65 -5.26 -2.73
N GLU A 24 2.87 -5.90 -3.88
CA GLU A 24 1.98 -5.78 -5.04
C GLU A 24 0.58 -6.31 -4.74
N HIS A 25 0.50 -7.47 -4.07
CA HIS A 25 -0.78 -8.02 -3.62
C HIS A 25 -1.52 -7.06 -2.68
N THR A 26 -0.81 -6.49 -1.68
CA THR A 26 -1.40 -5.49 -0.77
C THR A 26 -1.98 -4.31 -1.54
N ARG A 27 -1.23 -3.78 -2.53
CA ARG A 27 -1.70 -2.67 -3.37
C ARG A 27 -2.96 -3.04 -4.16
N ASP A 28 -2.97 -4.19 -4.80
CA ASP A 28 -4.10 -4.64 -5.63
C ASP A 28 -5.37 -4.86 -4.80
N VAL A 29 -5.24 -5.48 -3.62
CA VAL A 29 -6.36 -5.64 -2.68
C VAL A 29 -6.86 -4.29 -2.20
N THR A 30 -5.98 -3.39 -1.74
CA THR A 30 -6.38 -2.05 -1.29
C THR A 30 -7.16 -1.30 -2.37
N LEU A 31 -6.66 -1.29 -3.62
CA LEU A 31 -7.33 -0.61 -4.74
C LEU A 31 -8.68 -1.26 -5.09
N SER A 32 -8.77 -2.59 -5.02
CA SER A 32 -10.01 -3.32 -5.26
C SER A 32 -11.07 -2.99 -4.21
N GLU A 33 -10.71 -2.97 -2.92
CA GLU A 33 -11.64 -2.69 -1.81
C GLU A 33 -12.19 -1.26 -1.86
N ILE A 34 -11.40 -0.28 -2.31
CA ILE A 34 -11.85 1.12 -2.41
C ILE A 34 -12.51 1.49 -3.76
N SER A 35 -12.55 0.55 -4.71
CA SER A 35 -12.88 0.84 -6.12
C SER A 35 -14.28 1.44 -6.35
N ASN A 36 -15.22 1.18 -5.44
CA ASN A 36 -16.60 1.65 -5.52
C ASN A 36 -16.92 2.78 -4.53
N LEU A 37 -15.92 3.28 -3.80
CA LEU A 37 -16.10 4.38 -2.85
C LEU A 37 -16.15 5.71 -3.58
N ASN A 38 -17.09 6.56 -3.20
CA ASN A 38 -17.12 7.94 -3.64
C ASN A 38 -16.36 8.85 -2.65
N GLN A 39 -16.19 10.12 -2.99
CA GLN A 39 -15.44 11.07 -2.14
C GLN A 39 -16.02 11.19 -0.72
N SER A 40 -17.35 11.18 -0.56
CA SER A 40 -17.97 11.27 0.77
C SER A 40 -17.71 10.02 1.62
N ASP A 41 -17.57 8.85 1.01
CA ASP A 41 -17.15 7.63 1.71
C ASP A 41 -15.67 7.74 2.14
N LEU A 42 -14.82 8.30 1.27
CA LEU A 42 -13.39 8.50 1.56
C LEU A 42 -13.16 9.52 2.69
N ASP A 43 -14.01 10.54 2.76
CA ASP A 43 -13.97 11.62 3.76
C ASP A 43 -14.78 11.29 5.03
N PHE A 44 -15.46 10.13 5.08
CA PHE A 44 -16.23 9.73 6.25
C PHE A 44 -15.33 9.57 7.49
N LEU A 45 -15.77 10.16 8.60
CA LEU A 45 -15.06 10.15 9.87
C LEU A 45 -15.89 9.42 10.93
N PRO A 46 -15.51 8.19 11.35
CA PRO A 46 -16.29 7.40 12.30
C PRO A 46 -16.45 8.05 13.68
N ASN A 47 -15.42 8.75 14.15
CA ASN A 47 -15.44 9.58 15.37
C ASN A 47 -14.40 10.69 15.26
N GLY A 48 -14.52 11.74 16.07
CA GLY A 48 -13.68 12.95 15.97
C GLY A 48 -12.17 12.76 16.17
N SER A 49 -11.70 11.57 16.56
CA SER A 49 -10.29 11.23 16.72
C SER A 49 -9.79 10.15 15.74
N SER A 50 -10.62 9.72 14.79
CA SER A 50 -10.25 8.70 13.79
C SER A 50 -9.57 9.34 12.57
N ASN A 51 -9.02 8.49 11.71
CA ASN A 51 -8.60 8.88 10.37
C ASN A 51 -9.70 8.54 9.37
N THR A 52 -9.92 9.40 8.39
CA THR A 52 -10.77 9.06 7.23
C THR A 52 -10.06 8.01 6.37
N ILE A 53 -10.80 7.32 5.49
CA ILE A 53 -10.20 6.37 4.54
C ILE A 53 -9.18 7.09 3.65
N GLY A 54 -9.50 8.28 3.15
CA GLY A 54 -8.57 9.09 2.35
C GLY A 54 -7.27 9.45 3.08
N THR A 55 -7.35 9.71 4.39
CA THR A 55 -6.17 9.99 5.23
C THR A 55 -5.30 8.74 5.38
N LEU A 56 -5.90 7.57 5.60
CA LEU A 56 -5.16 6.30 5.69
C LEU A 56 -4.50 5.92 4.35
N LEU A 57 -5.18 6.12 3.22
CA LEU A 57 -4.58 5.90 1.90
C LEU A 57 -3.39 6.84 1.66
N SER A 58 -3.52 8.10 2.05
CA SER A 58 -2.43 9.07 1.98
C SER A 58 -1.24 8.68 2.87
N HIS A 59 -1.52 8.13 4.07
CA HIS A 59 -0.48 7.62 4.95
C HIS A 59 0.27 6.43 4.35
N ILE A 60 -0.43 5.48 3.70
CA ILE A 60 0.19 4.35 3.01
C ILE A 60 1.15 4.85 1.92
N ALA A 61 0.69 5.76 1.06
CA ALA A 61 1.53 6.34 0.00
C ALA A 61 2.74 7.11 0.54
N ALA A 62 2.55 7.87 1.63
CA ALA A 62 3.64 8.58 2.30
C ALA A 62 4.68 7.60 2.88
N MET A 63 4.25 6.48 3.45
CA MET A 63 5.17 5.47 3.98
C MET A 63 5.96 4.76 2.88
N GLU A 64 5.35 4.46 1.74
CA GLU A 64 6.07 3.94 0.57
C GLU A 64 7.17 4.93 0.13
N PHE A 65 6.82 6.20 -0.02
CA PHE A 65 7.76 7.26 -0.39
C PHE A 65 8.92 7.38 0.61
N VAL A 66 8.61 7.47 1.91
CA VAL A 66 9.63 7.58 2.95
C VAL A 66 10.60 6.39 2.95
N HIS A 67 10.11 5.17 2.75
CA HIS A 67 10.99 3.99 2.66
C HIS A 67 11.85 3.99 1.40
N GLN A 68 11.35 4.52 0.27
CA GLN A 68 12.15 4.69 -0.93
C GLN A 68 13.29 5.70 -0.72
N VAL A 69 12.99 6.85 -0.12
CA VAL A 69 14.00 7.87 0.22
C VAL A 69 15.06 7.26 1.15
N ILE A 70 14.65 6.68 2.29
CA ILE A 70 15.58 6.12 3.28
C ILE A 70 16.43 4.98 2.70
N SER A 71 15.86 4.16 1.80
CA SER A 71 16.56 2.98 1.27
C SER A 71 17.47 3.28 0.08
N PHE A 72 17.10 4.25 -0.77
CA PHE A 72 17.75 4.47 -2.06
C PHE A 72 18.39 5.84 -2.22
N GLU A 73 17.99 6.83 -1.45
CA GLU A 73 18.59 8.16 -1.47
C GLU A 73 19.65 8.28 -0.38
N LYS A 74 20.79 8.90 -0.71
CA LYS A 74 21.84 9.23 0.27
C LYS A 74 21.41 10.45 1.07
N GLU A 75 20.40 10.32 1.92
CA GLU A 75 20.13 11.30 2.97
C GLU A 75 19.81 10.61 4.29
N ILE A 76 20.88 10.14 4.97
CA ILE A 76 21.27 10.41 6.37
C ILE A 76 22.80 10.32 6.46
#